data_AF-A0A6C0B1E6-F1
#
_entry.id   AF-A0A6C0B1E6-F1
#
_cell.length_a   1.000
_cell.length_b   1.000
_cell.length_c   1.000
_cell.angle_alpha   90.00
_cell.angle_beta   90.00
_cell.angle_gamma   90.00
#
_symmetry.space_group_name_H-M   'P 1'
#
loop_
_entity.id
_entity.type
_entity.pdbx_description
1 polymer ?
#
loop_
_entity_poly.entity_id
_entity_poly.type
_entity_poly.pdbx_seq_one_letter_code
_entity_poly.pdbx_strand_id
1 'polypeptide(L)'
;MTTLSAIQIQAMVRDMDESFRKYRNLKESNPTLWAEKMKNDNKRLFDEFPTVFNMHMNGKLDQTFFEMLQLKRKMEKGEMTEDEASVIVGQKLFNKYVDPVIKNQPAPPTLSYEEYYKQNVAKASENVQRTDPS
;
A
#
# COMPACT_ATOMS: atom_id res chain seq x y z
N MET A 1 -11.61 15.81 6.28
CA MET A 1 -10.32 15.11 6.09
C MET A 1 -10.28 13.97 7.07
N THR A 2 -10.12 12.73 6.60
CA THR A 2 -10.04 11.56 7.49
C THR A 2 -8.75 11.62 8.30
N THR A 3 -8.89 11.66 9.62
CA THR A 3 -7.81 11.84 10.61
C THR A 3 -6.98 10.57 10.85
N LEU A 4 -7.11 9.57 9.99
CA LEU A 4 -6.45 8.29 10.20
C LEU A 4 -4.94 8.40 10.04
N SER A 5 -4.22 7.77 10.96
CA SER A 5 -2.76 7.71 10.93
C SER A 5 -2.27 6.75 9.85
N ALA A 6 -1.02 6.90 9.42
CA ALA A 6 -0.40 5.97 8.46
C ALA A 6 -0.48 4.52 8.94
N ILE A 7 -0.34 4.30 10.26
CA ILE A 7 -0.42 2.98 10.89
C ILE A 7 -1.83 2.41 10.79
N GLN A 8 -2.86 3.23 11.03
CA GLN A 8 -4.26 2.80 10.92
C GLN A 8 -4.61 2.41 9.48
N ILE A 9 -4.15 3.18 8.49
CA ILE A 9 -4.35 2.87 7.08
C ILE A 9 -3.64 1.56 6.71
N GLN A 10 -2.41 1.37 7.17
CA GLN A 10 -1.66 0.13 6.95
C GLN A 10 -2.37 -1.08 7.57
N ALA A 11 -2.91 -0.94 8.79
CA ALA A 11 -3.65 -2.00 9.46
C ALA A 11 -4.88 -2.42 8.64
N MET A 12 -5.66 -1.45 8.13
CA MET A 12 -6.85 -1.77 7.31
C MET A 12 -6.50 -2.53 6.02
N VAL A 13 -5.39 -2.21 5.35
CA VAL A 13 -4.94 -2.95 4.17
C VAL A 13 -4.49 -4.37 4.54
N ARG A 14 -3.87 -4.54 5.71
CA ARG A 14 -3.50 -5.86 6.23
C ARG A 14 -4.73 -6.69 6.61
N ASP A 15 -5.76 -6.10 7.20
CA ASP A 15 -7.02 -6.78 7.51
C ASP A 15 -7.72 -7.27 6.22
N MET A 16 -7.56 -6.51 5.13
CA MET A 16 -8.01 -6.93 3.81
C MET A 16 -7.22 -8.13 3.28
N ASP A 17 -5.93 -8.26 3.58
CA ASP A 17 -5.15 -9.49 3.29
C ASP A 17 -5.70 -10.72 4.02
N GLU A 18 -6.14 -10.54 5.26
CA GLU A 18 -6.79 -11.62 6.03
C GLU A 18 -8.14 -12.00 5.42
N SER A 19 -8.92 -11.01 4.96
CA SER A 19 -10.16 -11.22 4.22
C SER A 19 -9.92 -11.99 2.92
N PHE A 20 -8.87 -11.67 2.17
CA PHE A 20 -8.48 -12.42 0.97
C PHE A 20 -8.17 -13.89 1.27
N ARG A 21 -7.46 -14.16 2.37
CA ARG A 21 -7.17 -15.54 2.80
C ARG A 21 -8.43 -16.28 3.21
N LYS A 22 -9.30 -15.63 3.98
CA LYS A 22 -10.58 -16.19 4.47
C LYS A 22 -11.52 -16.57 3.33
N TYR A 23 -11.63 -15.73 2.31
CA TYR A 23 -12.57 -15.92 1.20
C TYR A 23 -11.90 -16.39 -0.11
N ARG A 24 -10.67 -16.92 -0.05
CA ARG A 24 -9.92 -17.37 -1.24
C ARG A 24 -10.74 -18.29 -2.14
N ASN A 25 -11.41 -19.29 -1.56
CA ASN A 25 -12.18 -20.28 -2.32
C ASN A 25 -13.48 -19.69 -2.91
N LEU A 26 -14.02 -18.62 -2.30
CA LEU A 26 -15.22 -17.95 -2.80
C LEU A 26 -14.93 -17.14 -4.07
N LYS A 27 -13.69 -16.68 -4.26
CA LYS A 27 -13.32 -15.87 -5.42
C LYS A 27 -13.60 -16.59 -6.75
N GLU A 28 -13.35 -17.89 -6.82
CA GLU A 28 -13.57 -18.71 -8.01
C GLU A 28 -14.99 -19.28 -8.09
N SER A 29 -15.53 -19.70 -6.94
CA SER A 29 -16.84 -20.37 -6.88
C SER A 29 -18.04 -19.41 -6.94
N ASN A 30 -17.93 -18.23 -6.34
CA ASN A 30 -18.98 -17.20 -6.38
C ASN A 30 -18.36 -15.78 -6.25
N PRO A 31 -17.91 -15.19 -7.38
CA PRO A 31 -17.25 -13.89 -7.40
C PRO A 31 -18.13 -12.75 -6.86
N THR A 32 -19.44 -12.79 -7.07
CA THR A 32 -20.37 -11.75 -6.61
C THR A 32 -20.47 -11.74 -5.09
N LEU A 33 -20.68 -12.92 -4.48
CA LEU A 33 -20.71 -13.06 -3.04
C LEU A 33 -19.36 -12.73 -2.40
N TRP A 34 -18.26 -13.11 -3.07
CA TRP A 34 -16.92 -12.74 -2.65
C TRP A 34 -16.74 -11.23 -2.58
N ALA A 35 -17.12 -10.50 -3.62
CA ALA A 35 -17.02 -9.03 -3.64
C ALA A 35 -17.85 -8.37 -2.54
N GLU A 36 -19.06 -8.88 -2.28
CA GLU A 36 -19.92 -8.40 -1.19
C GLU A 36 -19.28 -8.63 0.19
N LYS A 37 -18.75 -9.84 0.43
CA LYS A 37 -18.04 -10.18 1.68
C LYS A 37 -16.79 -9.33 1.88
N MET A 38 -15.99 -9.13 0.82
CA MET A 38 -14.81 -8.28 0.88
C MET A 38 -15.18 -6.83 1.23
N LYS A 39 -16.25 -6.29 0.64
CA LYS A 39 -16.75 -4.96 0.97
C LYS A 39 -17.26 -4.86 2.41
N ASN A 40 -18.00 -5.86 2.88
CA ASN A 40 -18.59 -5.84 4.22
C ASN A 40 -17.53 -5.95 5.32
N ASP A 41 -16.59 -6.90 5.21
CA ASP A 41 -15.53 -7.11 6.21
C ASP A 41 -14.53 -5.94 6.21
N ASN A 42 -14.36 -5.24 5.08
CA ASN A 42 -13.44 -4.11 4.93
C ASN A 42 -14.17 -2.77 4.74
N LYS A 43 -15.37 -2.63 5.31
CA LYS A 43 -16.28 -1.50 5.06
C LYS A 43 -15.61 -0.15 5.29
N ARG A 44 -14.81 -0.02 6.33
CA ARG A 44 -14.10 1.23 6.66
C ARG A 44 -13.09 1.62 5.57
N LEU A 45 -12.30 0.67 5.10
CA LEU A 45 -11.35 0.90 4.00
C LEU A 45 -12.10 1.24 2.70
N PHE A 46 -13.23 0.59 2.45
CA PHE A 46 -14.09 0.86 1.30
C PHE A 46 -14.70 2.27 1.34
N ASP A 47 -15.22 2.69 2.49
CA ASP A 47 -15.90 3.99 2.64
C ASP A 47 -14.90 5.16 2.68
N GLU A 48 -13.77 5.03 3.41
CA GLU A 48 -12.80 6.11 3.60
C GLU A 48 -11.74 6.17 2.48
N PHE A 49 -11.36 5.03 1.90
CA PHE A 49 -10.32 4.93 0.87
C PHE A 49 -10.72 4.00 -0.30
N PRO A 50 -11.80 4.31 -1.03
CA PRO A 50 -12.35 3.45 -2.07
C PRO A 50 -11.32 3.13 -3.17
N THR A 51 -10.45 4.08 -3.53
CA THR A 51 -9.39 3.86 -4.52
C THR A 51 -8.37 2.83 -4.06
N VAL A 52 -7.93 2.90 -2.79
CA VAL A 52 -6.98 1.94 -2.22
C VAL A 52 -7.62 0.56 -2.14
N PHE A 53 -8.86 0.48 -1.66
CA PHE A 53 -9.63 -0.77 -1.64
C PHE A 53 -9.71 -1.39 -3.05
N ASN A 54 -10.12 -0.63 -4.05
CA ASN A 54 -10.27 -1.12 -5.42
C ASN A 54 -8.92 -1.52 -6.04
N MET A 55 -7.85 -0.77 -5.78
CA MET A 55 -6.51 -1.13 -6.24
C MET A 55 -6.06 -2.46 -5.62
N HIS A 56 -6.29 -2.66 -4.33
CA HIS A 56 -5.92 -3.91 -3.65
C HIS A 56 -6.76 -5.10 -4.13
N MET A 57 -8.07 -4.89 -4.27
CA MET A 57 -9.02 -5.87 -4.82
C MET A 57 -8.60 -6.43 -6.18
N ASN A 58 -8.03 -5.56 -7.02
CA ASN A 58 -7.61 -5.89 -8.39
C ASN A 58 -6.13 -6.28 -8.51
N GLY A 59 -5.39 -6.39 -7.40
CA GLY A 59 -3.95 -6.68 -7.42
C GLY A 59 -3.10 -5.56 -8.06
N LYS A 60 -3.63 -4.33 -8.13
CA LYS A 60 -2.96 -3.14 -8.68
C LYS A 60 -2.33 -2.26 -7.61
N LEU A 61 -2.47 -2.64 -6.34
CA LEU A 61 -1.75 -1.97 -5.26
C LEU A 61 -0.27 -2.30 -5.41
N ASP A 62 0.56 -1.27 -5.51
CA ASP A 62 2.00 -1.40 -5.75
C ASP A 62 2.80 -0.73 -4.62
N GLN A 63 4.13 -0.77 -4.73
CA GLN A 63 5.06 -0.13 -3.82
C GLN A 63 4.73 1.34 -3.53
N THR A 64 4.15 2.07 -4.49
CA THR A 64 3.84 3.50 -4.32
C THR A 64 2.92 3.73 -3.11
N PHE A 65 2.00 2.79 -2.81
CA PHE A 65 1.15 2.88 -1.61
C PHE A 65 1.97 2.96 -0.31
N PHE A 66 2.98 2.10 -0.16
CA PHE A 66 3.82 2.09 1.03
C PHE A 66 4.69 3.34 1.14
N GLU A 67 5.17 3.85 0.02
CA GLU A 67 5.93 5.10 -0.01
C GLU A 67 5.07 6.28 0.46
N MET A 68 3.81 6.35 0.05
CA MET A 68 2.87 7.36 0.54
C MET A 68 2.62 7.22 2.05
N LEU A 69 2.48 5.99 2.57
CA LEU A 69 2.36 5.76 4.00
C LEU A 69 3.60 6.22 4.79
N GLN A 70 4.80 5.99 4.25
CA GLN A 70 6.04 6.45 4.87
C GLN A 70 6.12 7.98 4.94
N LEU A 71 5.78 8.67 3.85
CA LEU A 71 5.73 10.14 3.83
C LEU A 71 4.71 10.66 4.85
N LYS A 72 3.50 10.06 4.88
CA LYS A 72 2.47 10.39 5.85
C LYS A 72 2.94 10.21 7.29
N ARG A 73 3.67 9.13 7.59
CA ARG A 73 4.23 8.89 8.92
C ARG A 73 5.29 9.92 9.31
N LYS A 74 6.13 10.37 8.37
CA LYS A 74 7.12 11.44 8.61
C LYS A 74 6.42 12.77 8.93
N MET A 75 5.35 13.09 8.20
CA MET A 75 4.52 14.27 8.49
C MET A 75 3.86 14.18 9.87
N GLU A 76 3.30 13.02 10.22
CA GLU A 76 2.68 12.80 11.54
C GLU A 76 3.65 12.97 12.71
N LYS A 77 4.94 12.70 12.48
CA LYS A 77 6.00 12.89 13.48
C LYS A 77 6.61 14.29 13.49
N GLY A 78 6.24 15.15 12.54
CA GLY A 78 6.88 16.46 12.34
C GLY A 78 8.30 16.39 11.78
N GLU A 79 8.73 15.24 11.24
CA GLU A 79 10.04 15.07 10.58
C GLU A 79 10.05 15.65 9.16
N MET A 80 8.88 15.98 8.61
CA MET A 80 8.68 16.46 7.25
C MET A 80 7.40 17.30 7.18
N THR A 81 7.40 18.36 6.37
CA THR A 81 6.21 19.18 6.11
C THR A 81 5.38 18.65 4.94
N GLU A 82 4.13 19.10 4.83
CA GLU A 82 3.25 18.74 3.71
C GLU A 82 3.79 19.22 2.36
N ASP A 83 4.43 20.40 2.33
CA ASP A 83 5.05 20.95 1.12
C ASP A 83 6.23 20.09 0.66
N GLU A 84 7.12 19.69 1.58
CA GLU A 84 8.24 18.80 1.28
C GLU A 84 7.77 17.44 0.76
N ALA A 85 6.73 16.86 1.39
CA ALA A 85 6.12 15.63 0.93
C ALA A 85 5.53 15.79 -0.47
N SER A 86 4.87 16.91 -0.75
CA SER A 86 4.26 17.22 -2.05
C SER A 86 5.30 17.32 -3.16
N VAL A 87 6.45 17.94 -2.91
CA VAL A 87 7.58 18.01 -3.86
C VAL A 87 8.08 16.60 -4.19
N ILE A 88 8.26 15.75 -3.18
CA ILE A 88 8.73 14.37 -3.37
C ILE A 88 7.73 13.58 -4.23
N VAL A 89 6.44 13.68 -3.94
CA VAL A 89 5.39 13.00 -4.70
C VAL A 89 5.34 13.52 -6.14
N GLY A 90 5.40 14.84 -6.33
CA GLY A 90 5.41 15.47 -7.66
C GLY A 90 6.57 14.96 -8.52
N GLN A 91 7.78 14.91 -7.95
CA GLN A 91 8.95 14.40 -8.66
C GLN A 91 8.79 12.92 -9.05
N LYS A 92 8.22 12.09 -8.16
CA LYS A 92 7.95 10.67 -8.45
C LYS A 92 6.96 10.50 -9.58
N LEU A 93 5.87 11.27 -9.59
CA LEU A 93 4.87 11.23 -10.67
C LEU A 93 5.49 11.67 -12.00
N PHE A 94 6.31 12.72 -11.99
CA PHE A 94 7.05 13.16 -13.17
C PHE A 94 7.96 12.05 -13.71
N ASN A 95 8.79 11.46 -12.86
CA ASN A 95 9.72 10.40 -13.24
C ASN A 95 9.01 9.13 -13.76
N LYS A 96 7.79 8.85 -13.27
CA LYS A 96 7.03 7.65 -13.66
C LYS A 96 6.26 7.84 -14.97
N TYR A 97 5.70 9.03 -15.21
CA TYR A 97 4.75 9.23 -16.32
C TYR A 97 5.22 10.20 -17.40
N VAL A 98 6.09 11.17 -17.07
CA VAL A 98 6.49 12.24 -18.00
C VAL A 98 7.87 11.96 -18.56
N ASP A 99 8.85 11.68 -17.71
CA ASP A 99 10.25 11.44 -18.10
C ASP A 99 10.40 10.28 -19.13
N PRO A 100 9.72 9.13 -18.98
CA PRO A 100 9.82 8.04 -19.95
C PRO A 100 9.24 8.40 -21.33
N VAL A 101 8.20 9.24 -21.35
CA VAL A 101 7.57 9.73 -22.60
C VAL A 101 8.49 10.68 -23.33
N ILE A 102 9.14 11.61 -22.61
CA ILE A 102 10.09 12.57 -23.20
C ILE A 102 11.32 11.82 -23.74
N LYS A 103 11.81 10.81 -23.00
CA LYS A 103 13.02 10.07 -23.35
C LYS A 103 12.79 8.87 -24.28
N ASN A 104 11.54 8.57 -24.64
CA ASN A 104 11.15 7.34 -25.36
C ASN A 104 11.72 6.07 -24.71
N GLN A 105 11.62 5.98 -23.38
CA GLN A 105 12.09 4.84 -22.59
C GLN A 105 10.90 4.16 -21.90
N PRO A 106 10.99 2.84 -21.61
CA PRO A 106 9.96 2.18 -20.82
C PRO A 106 9.90 2.75 -19.41
N ALA A 107 8.69 2.83 -18.84
CA ALA A 107 8.51 3.29 -17.47
C ALA A 107 9.27 2.40 -16.48
N PRO A 108 9.83 2.97 -15.40
CA PRO A 108 10.54 2.20 -14.40
C PRO A 108 9.59 1.16 -13.75
N PRO A 109 10.06 -0.08 -13.56
CA PRO A 109 9.23 -1.13 -12.97
C PRO A 109 8.89 -0.77 -11.52
N THR A 110 7.65 -1.01 -11.11
CA THR A 110 7.23 -0.94 -9.71
C THR A 110 7.03 -2.35 -9.16
N LEU A 111 7.48 -2.56 -7.93
CA LEU A 111 7.19 -3.81 -7.22
C LEU A 111 5.70 -3.85 -6.91
N SER A 112 5.08 -5.01 -7.10
CA SER A 112 3.73 -5.27 -6.61
C SER A 112 3.69 -5.20 -5.07
N TYR A 113 2.50 -4.99 -4.52
CA TYR A 113 2.29 -5.01 -3.07
C TYR A 113 2.88 -6.25 -2.40
N GLU A 114 2.63 -7.44 -2.97
CA GLU A 114 3.11 -8.71 -2.41
C GLU A 114 4.63 -8.82 -2.42
N GLU A 115 5.28 -8.38 -3.52
CA GLU A 115 6.74 -8.40 -3.64
C GLU A 115 7.39 -7.44 -2.66
N TYR A 116 6.85 -6.22 -2.54
CA TYR A 116 7.33 -5.24 -1.57
C TYR A 116 7.22 -5.77 -0.14
N TYR A 117 6.08 -6.39 0.20
CA TYR A 117 5.86 -6.94 1.54
C TYR A 117 6.83 -8.08 1.85
N LYS A 118 7.01 -9.03 0.93
CA LYS A 118 7.98 -10.14 1.07
C LYS A 118 9.40 -9.63 1.24
N GLN A 119 9.81 -8.61 0.49
CA GLN A 119 11.18 -8.10 0.55
C GLN A 119 11.47 -7.28 1.81
N ASN A 120 10.52 -6.47 2.28
CA ASN A 120 10.79 -5.46 3.30
C ASN A 120 10.29 -5.85 4.71
N VAL A 121 9.23 -6.64 4.81
CA VAL A 121 8.74 -7.14 6.11
C VAL A 121 9.52 -8.38 6.55
N ALA A 122 9.87 -9.29 5.64
CA ALA A 122 10.70 -10.46 5.99
C ALA A 122 12.11 -10.05 6.47
N LYS A 123 12.69 -9.00 5.88
CA LYS A 123 13.97 -8.43 6.34
C LYS A 123 13.87 -7.75 7.71
N ALA A 124 12.72 -7.16 8.05
CA ALA A 124 12.51 -6.59 9.37
C ALA A 124 12.45 -7.66 10.47
N SER A 125 11.92 -8.86 10.17
CA SER A 125 11.95 -10.00 11.10
C SER A 125 13.34 -10.62 11.28
N GLU A 126 14.21 -10.60 10.26
CA GLU A 126 15.60 -11.11 10.40
C GLU A 126 16.50 -10.18 11.23
N ASN A 127 16.29 -8.87 11.17
CA ASN A 127 17.12 -7.92 11.91
C ASN A 127 16.82 -7.86 13.43
N VAL A 128 15.73 -8.47 13.90
CA VAL A 128 15.41 -8.54 15.34
C VAL A 128 16.12 -9.71 16.05
N GLN A 129 16.69 -10.67 15.29
CA GLN A 129 17.38 -11.85 15.84
C GLN A 129 18.91 -11.72 15.94
N ARG A 130 19.50 -10.55 15.66
CA ARG A 130 20.97 -10.34 15.70
C ARG A 130 21.47 -9.37 16.77
N THR A 131 20.67 -9.10 17.80
CA THR A 131 21.12 -8.35 18.97
C THR A 131 20.95 -9.18 20.24
N ASP A 132 21.67 -10.30 20.32
CA ASP A 132 21.98 -10.92 21.62
C ASP A 132 23.32 -10.33 22.10
N PRO A 133 23.36 -9.65 23.25
CA PRO A 133 24.62 -9.17 23.83
C PRO A 133 25.40 -10.35 24.41
N SER A 134 26.68 -10.46 24.02
CA SER A 134 27.70 -11.27 24.70
C SER A 134 28.11 -10.64 26.04
#